data_AF-A0A1C7LRA0-F1
#
_entry.id   AF-A0A1C7LRA0-F1
#
_cell.length_a   1.000
_cell.length_b   1.000
_cell.length_c   1.000
_cell.angle_alpha   90.00
_cell.angle_beta   90.00
_cell.angle_gamma   90.00
#
_symmetry.space_group_name_H-M   'P 1'
#
loop_
_entity.id
_entity.type
_entity.pdbx_description
1 polymer ?
#
loop_
_entity_poly.entity_id
_entity_poly.type
_entity_poly.pdbx_seq_one_letter_code
_entity_poly.pdbx_strand_id
1 'polypeptide(L)'
;MVSLVQRLKAQNPKIRIFGTFNVSALDYDFFRARADIDWSAFDGVYTSAALGTRMPHPLFLKTIFEDAAHGIDSYNAVFVGHDADDVVTARSFGMHGVLLQDFNKVRRELLNLVGDPVKRGWEYLRKNAGNLVSETDTGVSMMENFGQLLILEATEDRSLVSIQDPPRYWNFFQGKGILTHERLPDDLDTTSLGLIVTKPPKEHVNSLMDEMLEYLSDDGLPFTYFDRNLPRLDPVVSVNVLHLFYTHGRGSQLPGALAWVHNMLLNRAYLSGTRYYFAECFLYFTGRLLAASDDAYLHEQLEDLLRERLTELMGAPGDAIALAMRIVTCASLGISDDLDMRNLLPLQCEDGGWEIGWIYRYGISGMKVGSRGFTTTMAIKAIEALDDLKVRGANANGST
;
A
#
# COMPACT_ATOMS: atom_id res chain seq x y z
N MET A 1 22.03 -13.83 12.41
CA MET A 1 21.27 -14.83 11.62
C MET A 1 20.54 -15.84 12.50
N VAL A 2 21.25 -16.61 13.35
CA VAL A 2 20.62 -17.64 14.22
C VAL A 2 19.44 -17.10 15.04
N SER A 3 19.62 -15.95 15.71
CA SER A 3 18.54 -15.31 16.49
C SER A 3 17.34 -14.85 15.67
N LEU A 4 17.55 -14.47 14.40
CA LEU A 4 16.46 -14.13 13.47
C LEU A 4 15.69 -15.40 13.12
N VAL A 5 16.40 -16.45 12.72
CA VAL A 5 15.83 -17.73 12.31
C VAL A 5 15.04 -18.39 13.46
N GLN A 6 15.57 -18.36 14.69
CA GLN A 6 14.84 -18.80 15.89
C GLN A 6 13.57 -18.00 16.13
N ARG A 7 13.63 -16.67 15.96
CA ARG A 7 12.45 -15.79 16.10
C ARG A 7 11.38 -16.09 15.05
N LEU A 8 11.78 -16.30 13.79
CA LEU A 8 10.86 -16.64 12.70
C LEU A 8 10.15 -17.97 12.99
N LYS A 9 10.88 -19.00 13.43
CA LYS A 9 10.29 -20.29 13.84
C LYS A 9 9.37 -20.16 15.05
N ALA A 10 9.73 -19.34 16.04
CA ALA A 10 8.86 -19.09 17.20
C ALA A 10 7.56 -18.37 16.83
N GLN A 11 7.60 -17.44 15.87
CA GLN A 11 6.43 -16.68 15.41
C GLN A 11 5.56 -17.49 14.45
N ASN A 12 6.14 -18.45 13.73
CA ASN A 12 5.44 -19.29 12.78
C ASN A 12 5.87 -20.77 12.96
N PRO A 13 5.17 -21.52 13.84
CA PRO A 13 5.53 -22.90 14.17
C PRO A 13 5.48 -23.88 12.99
N LYS A 14 4.89 -23.47 11.86
CA LYS A 14 4.85 -24.27 10.62
C LYS A 14 6.18 -24.21 9.85
N ILE A 15 7.03 -23.22 10.14
CA ILE A 15 8.33 -23.09 9.48
C ILE A 15 9.27 -24.18 10.01
N ARG A 16 9.86 -24.91 9.07
CA ARG A 16 10.96 -25.85 9.32
C ARG A 16 12.26 -25.25 8.80
N ILE A 17 13.33 -25.44 9.54
CA ILE A 17 14.67 -24.91 9.24
C ILE A 17 15.62 -26.06 9.02
N PHE A 18 16.27 -26.07 7.86
CA PHE A 18 17.27 -27.09 7.52
C PHE A 18 18.65 -26.44 7.41
N GLY A 19 19.64 -27.07 8.04
CA GLY A 19 21.04 -26.65 7.92
C GLY A 19 21.70 -27.36 6.76
N THR A 20 22.29 -26.62 5.81
CA THR A 20 23.04 -27.19 4.69
C THR A 20 24.48 -26.73 4.76
N PHE A 21 25.43 -27.65 4.92
CA PHE A 21 26.84 -27.31 5.16
C PHE A 21 27.79 -28.03 4.20
N ASN A 22 28.60 -27.26 3.48
CA ASN A 22 29.79 -27.79 2.82
C ASN A 22 30.89 -27.96 3.88
N VAL A 23 31.00 -29.15 4.46
CA VAL A 23 31.87 -29.48 5.60
C VAL A 23 32.35 -30.92 5.53
N SER A 24 33.56 -31.20 6.04
CA SER A 24 34.09 -32.56 6.18
C SER A 24 33.43 -33.29 7.35
N ALA A 25 33.50 -34.64 7.38
CA ALA A 25 32.93 -35.41 8.48
C ALA A 25 33.59 -35.06 9.83
N LEU A 26 34.92 -34.94 9.85
CA LEU A 26 35.69 -34.61 11.06
C LEU A 26 35.35 -33.21 11.60
N ASP A 27 35.25 -32.22 10.70
CA ASP A 27 34.91 -30.86 11.11
C ASP A 27 33.46 -30.79 11.62
N TYR A 28 32.53 -31.50 10.96
CA TYR A 28 31.14 -31.57 11.40
C TYR A 28 31.03 -32.20 12.80
N ASP A 29 31.68 -33.33 13.04
CA ASP A 29 31.70 -34.00 14.35
C ASP A 29 32.29 -33.07 15.43
N PHE A 30 33.36 -32.34 15.10
CA PHE A 30 33.93 -31.33 15.98
C PHE A 30 32.92 -30.22 16.33
N PHE A 31 32.22 -29.66 15.34
CA PHE A 31 31.19 -28.64 15.59
C PHE A 31 29.98 -29.19 16.35
N ARG A 32 29.62 -30.46 16.17
CA ARG A 32 28.54 -31.12 16.91
C ARG A 32 28.90 -31.38 18.37
N ALA A 33 30.18 -31.60 18.67
CA ALA A 33 30.67 -31.79 20.05
C ALA A 33 30.76 -30.48 20.86
N ARG A 34 30.66 -29.31 20.21
CA ARG A 34 30.72 -28.01 20.87
C ARG A 34 29.42 -27.66 21.59
N ALA A 35 29.51 -27.50 22.92
CA ALA A 35 28.37 -27.15 23.76
C ALA A 35 27.86 -25.71 23.59
N ASP A 36 28.67 -24.83 22.98
CA ASP A 36 28.31 -23.43 22.74
C ASP A 36 27.50 -23.20 21.46
N ILE A 37 27.30 -24.25 20.64
CA ILE A 37 26.49 -24.19 19.43
C ILE A 37 25.12 -24.82 19.68
N ASP A 38 24.08 -24.00 19.59
CA ASP A 38 22.70 -24.47 19.66
C ASP A 38 22.23 -25.02 18.31
N TRP A 39 22.13 -26.34 18.22
CA TRP A 39 21.64 -27.05 17.04
C TRP A 39 20.12 -27.25 17.03
N SER A 40 19.41 -26.92 18.12
CA SER A 40 17.97 -27.16 18.25
C SER A 40 17.12 -26.31 17.31
N ALA A 41 17.70 -25.26 16.73
CA ALA A 41 17.05 -24.45 15.72
C ALA A 41 16.73 -25.26 14.44
N PHE A 42 17.53 -26.28 14.11
CA PHE A 42 17.40 -27.07 12.89
C PHE A 42 16.50 -28.29 13.07
N ASP A 43 15.57 -28.49 12.13
CA ASP A 43 14.71 -29.68 12.01
C ASP A 43 15.41 -30.82 11.25
N GLY A 44 16.50 -30.51 10.54
CA GLY A 44 17.37 -31.45 9.88
C GLY A 44 18.67 -30.78 9.44
N VAL A 45 19.74 -31.56 9.31
CA VAL A 45 21.04 -31.06 8.86
C VAL A 45 21.60 -31.96 7.77
N TYR A 46 21.95 -31.36 6.65
CA TYR A 46 22.57 -31.99 5.49
C TYR A 46 23.99 -31.49 5.32
N THR A 47 24.95 -32.40 5.20
CA THR A 47 26.37 -32.05 5.03
C THR A 47 26.92 -32.64 3.75
N SER A 48 27.91 -31.97 3.16
CA SER A 48 28.57 -32.49 1.96
C SER A 48 29.27 -33.83 2.19
N ALA A 49 29.76 -34.06 3.41
CA ALA A 49 30.36 -35.33 3.79
C ALA A 49 29.34 -36.48 3.81
N ALA A 50 28.14 -36.25 4.37
CA ALA A 50 27.10 -37.28 4.42
C ALA A 50 26.48 -37.57 3.04
N LEU A 51 26.32 -36.54 2.21
CA LEU A 51 25.69 -36.66 0.89
C LEU A 51 26.66 -37.07 -0.22
N GLY A 52 27.97 -37.04 0.02
CA GLY A 52 28.99 -37.36 -1.00
C GLY A 52 29.06 -36.37 -2.16
N THR A 53 28.40 -35.21 -2.04
CA THR A 53 28.38 -34.12 -3.02
C THR A 53 28.33 -32.79 -2.27
N ARG A 54 28.55 -31.65 -2.94
CA ARG A 54 28.59 -30.32 -2.29
C ARG A 54 27.90 -29.27 -3.12
N MET A 55 27.39 -28.22 -2.49
CA MET A 55 26.96 -27.02 -3.24
C MET A 55 28.19 -26.35 -3.92
N PRO A 56 28.03 -25.74 -5.11
CA PRO A 56 26.79 -25.49 -5.84
C PRO A 56 26.35 -26.64 -6.77
N HIS A 57 26.91 -27.86 -6.65
CA HIS A 57 26.51 -28.94 -7.54
C HIS A 57 25.02 -29.29 -7.36
N PRO A 58 24.17 -29.28 -8.41
CA PRO A 58 22.71 -29.44 -8.28
C PRO A 58 22.28 -30.74 -7.58
N LEU A 59 23.09 -31.79 -7.70
CA LEU A 59 22.87 -33.06 -7.01
C LEU A 59 22.71 -32.88 -5.49
N PHE A 60 23.40 -31.92 -4.87
CA PHE A 60 23.29 -31.67 -3.42
C PHE A 60 21.86 -31.34 -3.01
N LEU A 61 21.23 -30.36 -3.65
CA LEU A 61 19.84 -29.97 -3.35
C LEU A 61 18.84 -31.03 -3.83
N LYS A 62 19.10 -31.67 -4.97
CA LYS A 62 18.26 -32.76 -5.47
C LYS A 62 18.13 -33.89 -4.44
N THR A 63 19.24 -34.33 -3.83
CA THR A 63 19.22 -35.38 -2.81
C THR A 63 18.43 -34.96 -1.56
N ILE A 64 18.44 -33.68 -1.20
CA ILE A 64 17.66 -33.14 -0.08
C ILE A 64 16.15 -33.22 -0.37
N PHE A 65 15.71 -32.90 -1.58
CA PHE A 65 14.29 -32.94 -1.94
C PHE A 65 13.77 -34.37 -2.14
N GLU A 66 14.64 -35.31 -2.54
CA GLU A 66 14.31 -36.74 -2.65
C GLU A 66 14.25 -37.44 -1.29
N ASP A 67 14.69 -36.79 -0.21
CA ASP A 67 14.62 -37.31 1.15
C ASP A 67 13.17 -37.30 1.67
N ALA A 68 12.52 -38.47 1.55
CA ALA A 68 11.17 -38.71 2.00
C ALA A 68 10.98 -38.54 3.52
N ALA A 69 12.05 -38.57 4.33
CA ALA A 69 11.94 -38.37 5.78
C ALA A 69 11.48 -36.96 6.12
N HIS A 70 11.84 -35.98 5.30
CA HIS A 70 11.52 -34.57 5.53
C HIS A 70 10.50 -34.01 4.55
N GLY A 71 10.35 -34.58 3.34
CA GLY A 71 9.30 -34.16 2.39
C GLY A 71 9.34 -32.66 2.13
N ILE A 72 10.49 -32.16 1.68
CA ILE A 72 10.72 -30.73 1.44
C ILE A 72 10.19 -30.37 0.05
N ASP A 73 9.21 -29.47 -0.01
CA ASP A 73 8.73 -28.88 -1.26
C ASP A 73 9.58 -27.67 -1.62
N SER A 74 10.34 -27.77 -2.72
CA SER A 74 11.26 -26.72 -3.16
C SER A 74 10.53 -25.43 -3.58
N TYR A 75 9.31 -25.51 -4.11
CA TYR A 75 8.53 -24.33 -4.53
C TYR A 75 7.99 -23.51 -3.36
N ASN A 76 7.95 -24.11 -2.17
CA ASN A 76 7.55 -23.47 -0.92
C ASN A 76 8.73 -23.28 0.04
N ALA A 77 9.97 -23.32 -0.46
CA ALA A 77 11.18 -23.22 0.35
C ALA A 77 12.00 -21.95 0.03
N VAL A 78 12.62 -21.40 1.08
CA VAL A 78 13.55 -20.27 0.99
C VAL A 78 14.97 -20.79 1.23
N PHE A 79 15.88 -20.53 0.29
CA PHE A 79 17.30 -20.82 0.46
C PHE A 79 18.05 -19.54 0.82
N VAL A 80 18.87 -19.57 1.86
CA VAL A 80 19.70 -18.43 2.30
C VAL A 80 21.16 -18.84 2.24
N GLY A 81 21.92 -18.25 1.32
CA GLY A 81 23.33 -18.59 1.08
C GLY A 81 24.20 -17.33 0.99
N HIS A 82 25.49 -17.46 1.29
CA HIS A 82 26.47 -16.38 1.12
C HIS A 82 27.11 -16.37 -0.28
N ASP A 83 27.08 -17.52 -0.95
CA ASP A 83 27.61 -17.71 -2.30
C ASP A 83 26.48 -17.57 -3.35
N ALA A 84 26.77 -16.86 -4.44
CA ALA A 84 25.79 -16.59 -5.48
C ALA A 84 25.46 -17.84 -6.32
N ASP A 85 26.42 -18.73 -6.54
CA ASP A 85 26.22 -19.96 -7.31
C ASP A 85 25.32 -20.93 -6.55
N ASP A 86 25.44 -20.99 -5.22
CA ASP A 86 24.54 -21.74 -4.35
C ASP A 86 23.10 -21.23 -4.47
N VAL A 87 22.92 -19.90 -4.42
CA VAL A 87 21.60 -19.24 -4.53
C VAL A 87 20.99 -19.45 -5.91
N VAL A 88 21.78 -19.36 -6.98
CA VAL A 88 21.32 -19.62 -8.36
C VAL A 88 20.91 -21.08 -8.51
N THR A 89 21.70 -22.00 -7.95
CA THR A 89 21.38 -23.43 -7.95
C THR A 89 20.05 -23.68 -7.24
N ALA A 90 19.83 -23.10 -6.07
CA ALA A 90 18.55 -23.20 -5.35
C ALA A 90 17.36 -22.68 -6.16
N ARG A 91 17.50 -21.51 -6.80
CA ARG A 91 16.47 -20.94 -7.68
C ARG A 91 16.14 -21.83 -8.87
N SER A 92 17.13 -22.57 -9.40
CA SER A 92 16.89 -23.52 -10.51
C SER A 92 15.92 -24.66 -10.15
N PHE A 93 15.72 -24.93 -8.85
CA PHE A 93 14.74 -25.89 -8.32
C PHE A 93 13.41 -25.24 -7.89
N GLY A 94 13.19 -23.96 -8.20
CA GLY A 94 11.96 -23.23 -7.86
C GLY A 94 11.95 -22.60 -6.47
N MET A 95 13.05 -22.69 -5.70
CA MET A 95 13.14 -22.05 -4.39
C MET A 95 13.24 -20.53 -4.50
N HIS A 96 12.81 -19.83 -3.45
CA HIS A 96 13.15 -18.42 -3.28
C HIS A 96 14.58 -18.30 -2.74
N GLY A 97 15.51 -17.91 -3.60
CA GLY A 97 16.92 -17.74 -3.22
C GLY A 97 17.23 -16.35 -2.67
N VAL A 98 17.81 -16.27 -1.47
CA VAL A 98 18.22 -15.04 -0.78
C VAL A 98 19.73 -15.03 -0.60
N LEU A 99 20.39 -13.99 -1.11
CA LEU A 99 21.84 -13.82 -1.00
C LEU A 99 22.21 -13.02 0.26
N LEU A 100 22.95 -13.66 1.16
CA LEU A 100 23.38 -13.12 2.44
C LEU A 100 24.60 -12.20 2.29
N GLN A 101 24.40 -11.01 1.71
CA GLN A 101 25.41 -9.95 1.63
C GLN A 101 25.16 -8.83 2.65
N ASP A 102 23.92 -8.35 2.73
CA ASP A 102 23.50 -7.30 3.67
C ASP A 102 22.48 -7.91 4.63
N PHE A 103 22.88 -8.02 5.90
CA PHE A 103 22.06 -8.67 6.91
C PHE A 103 20.72 -7.96 7.15
N ASN A 104 20.65 -6.63 7.03
CA ASN A 104 19.40 -5.89 7.22
C ASN A 104 18.45 -6.13 6.04
N LYS A 105 18.97 -6.12 4.80
CA LYS A 105 18.17 -6.45 3.62
C LYS A 105 17.64 -7.89 3.67
N VAL A 106 18.50 -8.85 3.99
CA VAL A 106 18.12 -10.26 4.13
C VAL A 106 17.10 -10.44 5.23
N ARG A 107 17.27 -9.75 6.37
CA ARG A 107 16.32 -9.81 7.47
C ARG A 107 14.94 -9.31 7.04
N ARG A 108 14.86 -8.17 6.36
CA ARG A 108 13.62 -7.64 5.81
C ARG A 108 12.99 -8.61 4.81
N GLU A 109 13.77 -9.13 3.87
CA GLU A 109 13.29 -10.08 2.85
C GLU A 109 12.72 -11.35 3.48
N LEU A 110 13.43 -11.95 4.45
CA LEU A 110 12.94 -13.12 5.17
C LEU A 110 11.64 -12.83 5.93
N LEU A 111 11.53 -11.68 6.60
CA LEU A 111 10.29 -11.27 7.27
C LEU A 111 9.12 -11.14 6.29
N ASN A 112 9.37 -10.64 5.08
CA ASN A 112 8.33 -10.46 4.06
C ASN A 112 7.92 -11.78 3.40
N LEU A 113 8.83 -12.76 3.33
CA LEU A 113 8.52 -14.09 2.78
C LEU A 113 7.73 -14.98 3.74
N VAL A 114 7.96 -14.85 5.05
CA VAL A 114 7.42 -15.81 6.03
C VAL A 114 6.44 -15.20 7.02
N GLY A 115 6.43 -13.88 7.14
CA GLY A 115 5.55 -13.13 8.03
C GLY A 115 4.21 -12.83 7.37
N ASP A 116 3.21 -12.56 8.21
CA ASP A 116 1.92 -12.03 7.77
C ASP A 116 2.06 -10.51 7.55
N PRO A 117 1.96 -10.02 6.30
CA PRO A 117 2.18 -8.61 5.99
C PRO A 117 1.07 -7.72 6.57
N VAL A 118 -0.18 -8.19 6.59
CA VAL A 118 -1.33 -7.45 7.12
C VAL A 118 -1.19 -7.28 8.63
N LYS A 119 -0.92 -8.38 9.34
CA LYS A 119 -0.70 -8.35 10.79
C LYS A 119 0.44 -7.38 11.18
N ARG A 120 1.57 -7.45 10.47
CA ARG A 120 2.72 -6.56 10.70
C ARG A 120 2.38 -5.09 10.42
N GLY A 121 1.61 -4.82 9.36
CA GLY A 121 1.11 -3.48 9.05
C GLY A 121 0.23 -2.93 10.18
N TRP A 122 -0.70 -3.73 10.69
CA TRP A 122 -1.54 -3.35 11.83
C TRP A 122 -0.74 -3.12 13.11
N GLU A 123 0.26 -3.94 13.39
CA GLU A 123 1.18 -3.74 14.53
C GLU A 123 1.93 -2.40 14.41
N TYR A 124 2.38 -2.03 13.20
CA TYR A 124 2.97 -0.72 12.94
C TYR A 124 1.98 0.41 13.21
N LEU A 125 0.77 0.34 12.66
CA LEU A 125 -0.25 1.40 12.84
C LEU A 125 -0.59 1.60 14.31
N ARG A 126 -0.86 0.52 15.05
CA ARG A 126 -1.20 0.58 16.49
C ARG A 126 -0.05 1.11 17.34
N LYS A 127 1.19 0.73 17.02
CA LYS A 127 2.37 1.23 17.73
C LYS A 127 2.56 2.74 17.55
N ASN A 128 2.10 3.30 16.43
CA ASN A 128 2.23 4.72 16.09
C ASN A 128 0.89 5.48 16.16
N ALA A 129 -0.13 4.91 16.81
CA ALA A 129 -1.46 5.49 16.94
C ALA A 129 -1.40 6.92 17.52
N GLY A 130 -2.13 7.85 16.90
CA GLY A 130 -2.12 9.27 17.24
C GLY A 130 -0.88 10.04 16.76
N ASN A 131 0.12 9.36 16.17
CA ASN A 131 1.36 9.95 15.65
C ASN A 131 1.64 9.55 14.18
N LEU A 132 0.58 9.22 13.43
CA LEU A 132 0.67 8.89 12.00
C LEU A 132 0.77 10.16 11.14
N VAL A 133 1.83 10.94 11.35
CA VAL A 133 2.05 12.24 10.71
C VAL A 133 2.31 12.13 9.20
N SER A 134 2.11 13.25 8.50
CA SER A 134 2.64 13.49 7.16
C SER A 134 4.00 14.18 7.27
N GLU A 135 4.86 14.02 6.26
CA GLU A 135 6.19 14.60 6.22
C GLU A 135 6.49 15.15 4.82
N THR A 136 7.23 16.26 4.77
CA THR A 136 7.72 16.83 3.52
C THR A 136 8.97 16.11 3.01
N ASP A 137 9.29 16.23 1.73
CA ASP A 137 10.59 15.76 1.19
C ASP A 137 11.81 16.54 1.73
N THR A 138 11.58 17.56 2.56
CA THR A 138 12.60 18.29 3.32
C THR A 138 12.70 17.85 4.79
N GLY A 139 11.92 16.84 5.22
CA GLY A 139 11.95 16.28 6.57
C GLY A 139 11.14 17.05 7.61
N VAL A 140 10.20 17.91 7.19
CA VAL A 140 9.31 18.64 8.10
C VAL A 140 8.03 17.84 8.29
N SER A 141 7.81 17.36 9.51
CA SER A 141 6.60 16.62 9.88
C SER A 141 5.43 17.56 10.19
N MET A 142 4.21 17.11 9.87
CA MET A 142 2.97 17.81 10.15
C MET A 142 1.83 16.83 10.46
N MET A 143 1.00 17.19 11.44
CA MET A 143 -0.32 16.58 11.61
C MET A 143 -1.32 17.40 10.79
N GLU A 144 -1.89 16.79 9.76
CA GLU A 144 -2.79 17.45 8.80
C GLU A 144 -4.08 16.63 8.64
N ASN A 145 -5.21 17.31 8.40
CA ASN A 145 -6.52 16.68 8.48
C ASN A 145 -6.78 15.69 7.34
N PHE A 146 -6.28 15.96 6.14
CA PHE A 146 -6.65 15.17 4.96
C PHE A 146 -6.09 13.75 5.05
N GLY A 147 -4.80 13.58 5.34
CA GLY A 147 -4.20 12.27 5.54
C GLY A 147 -4.76 11.53 6.75
N GLN A 148 -5.09 12.24 7.84
CA GLN A 148 -5.75 11.63 8.98
C GLN A 148 -7.16 11.12 8.61
N LEU A 149 -7.95 11.91 7.86
CA LEU A 149 -9.28 11.50 7.39
C LEU A 149 -9.20 10.27 6.48
N LEU A 150 -8.20 10.19 5.61
CA LEU A 150 -7.98 9.02 4.75
C LEU A 150 -7.61 7.77 5.54
N ILE A 151 -6.78 7.91 6.58
CA ILE A 151 -6.47 6.78 7.49
C ILE A 151 -7.74 6.35 8.22
N LEU A 152 -8.53 7.29 8.74
CA LEU A 152 -9.78 7.02 9.43
C LEU A 152 -10.78 6.30 8.53
N GLU A 153 -10.95 6.75 7.29
CA GLU A 153 -11.84 6.12 6.32
C GLU A 153 -11.41 4.68 6.02
N ALA A 154 -10.10 4.47 5.80
CA ALA A 154 -9.60 3.17 5.38
C ALA A 154 -9.56 2.14 6.51
N THR A 155 -9.49 2.57 7.77
CA THR A 155 -9.35 1.69 8.95
C THR A 155 -10.61 1.59 9.80
N GLU A 156 -11.51 2.58 9.70
CA GLU A 156 -12.63 2.82 10.61
C GLU A 156 -12.22 2.90 12.10
N ASP A 157 -10.93 3.12 12.38
CA ASP A 157 -10.37 3.12 13.73
C ASP A 157 -9.95 4.53 14.15
N ARG A 158 -10.83 5.21 14.89
CA ARG A 158 -10.58 6.57 15.40
C ARG A 158 -9.41 6.63 16.40
N SER A 159 -9.00 5.50 16.99
CA SER A 159 -7.86 5.47 17.93
C SER A 159 -6.51 5.68 17.24
N LEU A 160 -6.44 5.44 15.93
CA LEU A 160 -5.20 5.61 15.15
C LEU A 160 -4.90 7.07 14.80
N VAL A 161 -5.94 7.92 14.73
CA VAL A 161 -5.85 9.26 14.15
C VAL A 161 -5.98 10.36 15.19
N SER A 162 -5.34 11.49 14.92
CA SER A 162 -5.49 12.71 15.72
C SER A 162 -6.30 13.73 14.94
N ILE A 163 -7.63 13.71 15.06
CA ILE A 163 -8.55 14.61 14.35
C ILE A 163 -9.53 15.28 15.32
N GLN A 164 -9.73 16.59 15.10
CA GLN A 164 -10.79 17.36 15.72
C GLN A 164 -11.77 17.85 14.66
N ASP A 165 -13.04 17.49 14.82
CA ASP A 165 -14.10 17.87 13.91
C ASP A 165 -14.34 19.39 14.01
N PRO A 166 -14.21 20.14 12.90
CA PRO A 166 -14.49 21.57 12.89
C PRO A 166 -16.00 21.83 12.90
N PRO A 167 -16.43 23.04 13.29
CA PRO A 167 -17.85 23.38 13.36
C PRO A 167 -18.51 23.52 11.98
N ARG A 168 -17.74 23.77 10.91
CA ARG A 168 -18.27 24.00 9.56
C ARG A 168 -17.36 23.48 8.45
N TYR A 169 -16.28 24.20 8.15
CA TYR A 169 -15.37 23.83 7.07
C TYR A 169 -14.17 23.05 7.58
N TRP A 170 -13.61 22.22 6.72
CA TRP A 170 -12.33 21.59 6.96
C TRP A 170 -11.20 22.32 6.22
N ASN A 171 -10.04 22.31 6.86
CA ASN A 171 -8.79 22.79 6.29
C ASN A 171 -7.83 21.62 6.15
N PHE A 172 -7.00 21.60 5.10
CA PHE A 172 -5.88 20.66 5.01
C PHE A 172 -5.04 20.65 6.30
N PHE A 173 -4.67 21.82 6.84
CA PHE A 173 -3.84 21.90 8.04
C PHE A 173 -4.65 21.86 9.35
N GLN A 174 -4.07 21.25 10.39
CA GLN A 174 -4.53 21.44 11.76
C GLN A 174 -3.96 22.74 12.32
N GLY A 175 -4.59 23.86 11.94
CA GLY A 175 -4.19 25.20 12.37
C GLY A 175 -3.41 25.96 11.29
N LYS A 176 -2.19 26.40 11.60
CA LYS A 176 -1.41 27.26 10.69
C LYS A 176 -0.85 26.47 9.52
N GLY A 177 -0.76 27.12 8.37
CA GLY A 177 -0.05 26.56 7.22
C GLY A 177 1.44 26.35 7.53
N ILE A 178 1.96 25.19 7.17
CA ILE A 178 3.37 24.82 7.40
C ILE A 178 4.14 24.98 6.09
N LEU A 179 5.22 25.76 6.09
CA LEU A 179 6.02 26.06 4.89
C LEU A 179 5.21 26.68 3.72
N THR A 180 4.14 27.38 4.07
CA THR A 180 3.24 28.10 3.16
C THR A 180 2.67 29.34 3.86
N HIS A 181 1.64 29.97 3.31
CA HIS A 181 0.93 31.06 3.97
C HIS A 181 0.41 30.63 5.36
N GLU A 182 0.65 31.46 6.38
CA GLU A 182 0.30 31.14 7.76
C GLU A 182 -1.20 30.86 7.93
N ARG A 183 -2.04 31.61 7.20
CA ARG A 183 -3.49 31.41 7.11
C ARG A 183 -3.83 30.94 5.70
N LEU A 184 -4.03 29.64 5.55
CA LEU A 184 -4.59 29.07 4.33
C LEU A 184 -6.12 28.99 4.50
N PRO A 185 -6.93 29.38 3.49
CA PRO A 185 -8.38 29.23 3.57
C PRO A 185 -8.78 27.76 3.71
N ASP A 186 -9.95 27.53 4.28
CA ASP A 186 -10.61 26.22 4.23
C ASP A 186 -10.88 25.82 2.78
N ASP A 187 -10.86 24.52 2.52
CA ASP A 187 -10.85 23.98 1.18
C ASP A 187 -11.97 22.99 0.94
N LEU A 188 -12.49 22.99 -0.30
CA LEU A 188 -13.59 22.12 -0.72
C LEU A 188 -13.17 20.65 -0.71
N ASP A 189 -11.88 20.38 -0.84
CA ASP A 189 -11.30 19.04 -0.93
C ASP A 189 -11.38 18.30 0.41
N THR A 190 -10.74 18.86 1.42
CA THR A 190 -10.74 18.37 2.80
C THR A 190 -12.14 18.46 3.39
N THR A 191 -12.93 19.48 3.03
CA THR A 191 -14.32 19.56 3.49
C THR A 191 -15.15 18.43 2.93
N SER A 192 -15.05 18.14 1.62
CA SER A 192 -15.77 17.01 1.03
C SER A 192 -15.39 15.69 1.67
N LEU A 193 -14.08 15.45 1.83
CA LEU A 193 -13.59 14.24 2.50
C LEU A 193 -14.07 14.16 3.96
N GLY A 194 -13.97 15.26 4.71
CA GLY A 194 -14.41 15.34 6.10
C GLY A 194 -15.88 14.97 6.26
N LEU A 195 -16.76 15.52 5.40
CA LEU A 195 -18.19 15.24 5.44
C LEU A 195 -18.52 13.78 5.08
N ILE A 196 -17.80 13.19 4.11
CA ILE A 196 -17.95 11.78 3.72
C ILE A 196 -17.55 10.85 4.88
N VAL A 197 -16.44 11.17 5.56
CA VAL A 197 -15.85 10.30 6.59
C VAL A 197 -16.55 10.45 7.94
N THR A 198 -16.81 11.67 8.40
CA THR A 198 -17.40 11.90 9.74
C THR A 198 -18.93 11.81 9.75
N LYS A 199 -19.58 11.87 8.58
CA LYS A 199 -21.03 11.71 8.40
C LYS A 199 -21.86 12.57 9.37
N PRO A 200 -21.67 13.90 9.39
CA PRO A 200 -22.46 14.77 10.27
C PRO A 200 -23.94 14.81 9.84
N PRO A 201 -24.83 15.44 10.63
CA PRO A 201 -26.26 15.50 10.30
C PRO A 201 -26.52 16.00 8.87
N LYS A 202 -27.49 15.38 8.19
CA LYS A 202 -27.79 15.65 6.77
C LYS A 202 -28.03 17.14 6.45
N GLU A 203 -28.67 17.88 7.35
CA GLU A 203 -28.91 19.32 7.18
C GLU A 203 -27.61 20.12 7.11
N HIS A 204 -26.61 19.74 7.93
CA HIS A 204 -25.29 20.34 7.92
C HIS A 204 -24.57 20.09 6.59
N VAL A 205 -24.58 18.84 6.12
CA VAL A 205 -23.98 18.45 4.84
C VAL A 205 -24.64 19.20 3.68
N ASN A 206 -25.97 19.20 3.62
CA ASN A 206 -26.72 19.88 2.57
C ASN A 206 -26.41 21.39 2.54
N SER A 207 -26.35 22.04 3.70
CA SER A 207 -26.00 23.46 3.79
C SER A 207 -24.60 23.75 3.25
N LEU A 208 -23.62 22.89 3.50
CA LEU A 208 -22.27 23.04 2.96
C LEU A 208 -22.21 22.78 1.45
N MET A 209 -22.97 21.80 0.95
CA MET A 209 -23.06 21.56 -0.49
C MET A 209 -23.70 22.74 -1.23
N ASP A 210 -24.71 23.39 -0.64
CA ASP A 210 -25.31 24.60 -1.19
C ASP A 210 -24.28 25.73 -1.28
N GLU A 211 -23.47 25.91 -0.24
CA GLU A 211 -22.36 26.88 -0.26
C GLU A 211 -21.29 26.53 -1.30
N MET A 212 -20.90 25.26 -1.44
CA MET A 212 -19.91 24.83 -2.43
C MET A 212 -20.31 25.22 -3.86
N LEU A 213 -21.61 25.22 -4.19
CA LEU A 213 -22.12 25.66 -5.49
C LEU A 213 -21.90 27.16 -5.75
N GLU A 214 -21.64 27.95 -4.71
CA GLU A 214 -21.27 29.36 -4.87
C GLU A 214 -19.78 29.54 -5.25
N TYR A 215 -18.95 28.51 -5.08
CA TYR A 215 -17.50 28.53 -5.33
C TYR A 215 -17.13 27.70 -6.56
N LEU A 216 -17.82 27.97 -7.68
CA LEU A 216 -17.55 27.39 -8.98
C LEU A 216 -16.93 28.41 -9.94
N SER A 217 -16.12 27.93 -10.89
CA SER A 217 -15.75 28.70 -12.08
C SER A 217 -16.95 28.92 -13.01
N ASP A 218 -16.76 29.76 -14.04
CA ASP A 218 -17.77 29.97 -15.09
C ASP A 218 -18.13 28.68 -15.84
N ASP A 219 -17.19 27.72 -15.90
CA ASP A 219 -17.39 26.39 -16.50
C ASP A 219 -18.00 25.37 -15.51
N GLY A 220 -18.39 25.80 -14.31
CA GLY A 220 -18.97 24.94 -13.28
C GLY A 220 -17.96 24.01 -12.59
N LEU A 221 -16.69 24.42 -12.51
CA LEU A 221 -15.62 23.65 -11.85
C LEU A 221 -15.44 24.14 -10.41
N PRO A 222 -15.45 23.26 -9.39
CA PRO A 222 -15.22 23.65 -8.01
C PRO A 222 -13.83 24.27 -7.81
N PHE A 223 -13.79 25.43 -7.17
CA PHE A 223 -12.53 25.97 -6.69
C PHE A 223 -11.96 25.11 -5.55
N THR A 224 -10.64 25.14 -5.39
CA THR A 224 -9.97 24.47 -4.26
C THR A 224 -10.40 25.06 -2.93
N TYR A 225 -10.52 26.38 -2.83
CA TYR A 225 -10.71 27.09 -1.57
C TYR A 225 -12.09 27.74 -1.48
N PHE A 226 -12.61 27.88 -0.26
CA PHE A 226 -13.74 28.77 0.06
C PHE A 226 -13.33 30.26 0.00
N ASP A 227 -12.57 30.66 -1.01
CA ASP A 227 -12.11 32.02 -1.26
C ASP A 227 -12.13 32.35 -2.76
N ARG A 228 -13.05 33.24 -3.16
CA ARG A 228 -13.20 33.69 -4.55
C ARG A 228 -11.99 34.47 -5.08
N ASN A 229 -11.13 35.00 -4.20
CA ASN A 229 -9.90 35.68 -4.58
C ASN A 229 -8.76 34.69 -4.88
N LEU A 230 -8.95 33.41 -4.58
CA LEU A 230 -8.01 32.32 -4.86
C LEU A 230 -8.70 31.24 -5.72
N PRO A 231 -9.06 31.55 -6.99
CA PRO A 231 -9.77 30.64 -7.89
C PRO A 231 -8.84 29.55 -8.43
N ARG A 232 -8.30 28.72 -7.54
CA ARG A 232 -7.46 27.56 -7.88
C ARG A 232 -8.36 26.40 -8.27
N LEU A 233 -7.94 25.66 -9.28
CA LEU A 233 -8.61 24.47 -9.76
C LEU A 233 -7.66 23.29 -9.66
N ASP A 234 -8.21 22.13 -9.33
CA ASP A 234 -7.51 20.85 -9.40
C ASP A 234 -8.54 19.74 -9.69
N PRO A 235 -8.24 18.81 -10.60
CA PRO A 235 -9.19 17.77 -10.95
C PRO A 235 -9.41 16.75 -9.82
N VAL A 236 -8.45 16.52 -8.90
CA VAL A 236 -8.68 15.66 -7.73
C VAL A 236 -9.68 16.30 -6.76
N VAL A 237 -9.58 17.62 -6.55
CA VAL A 237 -10.58 18.37 -5.78
C VAL A 237 -11.96 18.20 -6.41
N SER A 238 -12.05 18.32 -7.74
CA SER A 238 -13.31 18.12 -8.46
C SER A 238 -13.88 16.72 -8.25
N VAL A 239 -13.03 15.68 -8.24
CA VAL A 239 -13.44 14.30 -7.94
C VAL A 239 -13.97 14.17 -6.51
N ASN A 240 -13.30 14.75 -5.51
CA ASN A 240 -13.76 14.67 -4.12
C ASN A 240 -15.06 15.44 -3.86
N VAL A 241 -15.24 16.60 -4.51
CA VAL A 241 -16.52 17.32 -4.48
C VAL A 241 -17.61 16.51 -5.18
N LEU A 242 -17.34 15.93 -6.35
CA LEU A 242 -18.29 15.02 -7.02
C LEU A 242 -18.64 13.83 -6.14
N HIS A 243 -17.67 13.24 -5.43
CA HIS A 243 -17.90 12.14 -4.51
C HIS A 243 -18.93 12.54 -3.44
N LEU A 244 -18.75 13.68 -2.78
CA LEU A 244 -19.74 14.18 -1.84
C LEU A 244 -21.12 14.34 -2.49
N PHE A 245 -21.17 14.98 -3.66
CA PHE A 245 -22.44 15.27 -4.34
C PHE A 245 -23.17 14.00 -4.79
N TYR A 246 -22.48 13.02 -5.33
CA TYR A 246 -23.07 11.74 -5.74
C TYR A 246 -23.53 10.90 -4.55
N THR A 247 -22.75 10.84 -3.46
CA THR A 247 -23.16 10.18 -2.21
C THR A 247 -24.48 10.72 -1.65
N HIS A 248 -24.80 11.99 -1.92
CA HIS A 248 -26.04 12.64 -1.49
C HIS A 248 -27.11 12.77 -2.59
N GLY A 249 -26.95 12.12 -3.75
CA GLY A 249 -27.92 12.14 -4.85
C GLY A 249 -28.05 13.49 -5.55
N ARG A 250 -27.00 14.31 -5.49
CA ARG A 250 -26.94 15.68 -6.04
C ARG A 250 -25.90 15.85 -7.14
N GLY A 251 -25.29 14.75 -7.63
CA GLY A 251 -24.23 14.77 -8.64
C GLY A 251 -24.57 15.57 -9.91
N SER A 252 -25.85 15.58 -10.32
CA SER A 252 -26.33 16.32 -11.50
C SER A 252 -26.17 17.85 -11.41
N GLN A 253 -25.88 18.40 -10.23
CA GLN A 253 -25.63 19.83 -10.03
C GLN A 253 -24.22 20.26 -10.44
N LEU A 254 -23.31 19.31 -10.73
CA LEU A 254 -21.92 19.58 -11.11
C LEU A 254 -21.56 18.97 -12.49
N PRO A 255 -22.33 19.25 -13.55
CA PRO A 255 -22.08 18.64 -14.86
C PRO A 255 -20.72 19.05 -15.45
N GLY A 256 -20.27 20.28 -15.20
CA GLY A 256 -18.96 20.77 -15.65
C GLY A 256 -17.80 20.01 -15.01
N ALA A 257 -17.88 19.77 -13.70
CA ALA A 257 -16.87 19.00 -12.97
C ALA A 257 -16.80 17.55 -13.49
N LEU A 258 -17.95 16.89 -13.70
CA LEU A 258 -17.99 15.53 -14.24
C LEU A 258 -17.38 15.46 -15.65
N ALA A 259 -17.75 16.39 -16.53
CA ALA A 259 -17.18 16.47 -17.87
C ALA A 259 -15.66 16.68 -17.83
N TRP A 260 -15.15 17.46 -16.87
CA TRP A 260 -13.72 17.64 -16.70
C TRP A 260 -13.01 16.36 -16.24
N VAL A 261 -13.56 15.64 -15.26
CA VAL A 261 -13.02 14.34 -14.79
C VAL A 261 -13.03 13.30 -15.91
N HIS A 262 -14.12 13.22 -16.68
CA HIS A 262 -14.20 12.39 -17.88
C HIS A 262 -13.05 12.71 -18.85
N ASN A 263 -12.86 13.99 -19.17
CA ASN A 263 -11.80 14.42 -20.09
C ASN A 263 -10.39 14.16 -19.55
N MET A 264 -10.20 14.21 -18.23
CA MET A 264 -8.94 13.86 -17.58
C MET A 264 -8.58 12.37 -17.80
N LEU A 265 -9.57 11.46 -17.66
CA LEU A 265 -9.38 10.03 -17.94
C LEU A 265 -9.21 9.75 -19.44
N LEU A 266 -10.09 10.32 -20.27
CA LEU A 266 -10.11 10.12 -21.72
C LEU A 266 -8.76 10.49 -22.35
N ASN A 267 -8.22 11.65 -21.96
CA ASN A 267 -7.02 12.21 -22.55
C ASN A 267 -5.74 11.88 -21.77
N ARG A 268 -5.81 11.03 -20.73
CA ARG A 268 -4.67 10.69 -19.85
C ARG A 268 -3.97 11.93 -19.26
N ALA A 269 -4.73 12.99 -19.01
CA ALA A 269 -4.16 14.28 -18.60
C ALA A 269 -3.58 14.28 -17.18
N TYR A 270 -3.86 13.23 -16.39
CA TYR A 270 -3.36 13.05 -15.02
C TYR A 270 -1.95 12.45 -14.95
N LEU A 271 -1.35 11.98 -16.06
CA LEU A 271 -0.11 11.19 -16.05
C LEU A 271 1.08 11.87 -15.37
N SER A 272 1.16 13.20 -15.39
CA SER A 272 2.22 13.97 -14.72
C SER A 272 1.86 14.40 -13.29
N GLY A 273 0.74 13.92 -12.76
CA GLY A 273 0.09 14.49 -11.59
C GLY A 273 -0.72 15.75 -11.93
N THR A 274 -1.26 16.36 -10.89
CA THR A 274 -2.07 17.58 -10.95
C THR A 274 -1.34 18.73 -10.25
N ARG A 275 -2.05 19.82 -9.96
CA ARG A 275 -1.44 20.94 -9.22
C ARG A 275 -1.02 20.51 -7.83
N TYR A 276 -1.83 19.69 -7.18
CA TYR A 276 -1.62 19.27 -5.79
C TYR A 276 -1.34 17.79 -5.61
N TYR A 277 -1.60 16.92 -6.59
CA TYR A 277 -1.56 15.47 -6.38
C TYR A 277 -0.65 14.74 -7.37
N PHE A 278 -0.19 13.56 -6.98
CA PHE A 278 0.47 12.61 -7.89
C PHE A 278 -0.56 11.86 -8.76
N ALA A 279 -0.09 11.25 -9.85
CA ALA A 279 -0.96 10.69 -10.89
C ALA A 279 -1.93 9.62 -10.35
N GLU A 280 -1.43 8.69 -9.53
CA GLU A 280 -2.23 7.59 -8.95
C GLU A 280 -3.34 8.08 -8.04
N CYS A 281 -3.18 9.25 -7.40
CA CYS A 281 -4.23 9.84 -6.56
C CYS A 281 -5.48 10.11 -7.40
N PHE A 282 -5.34 10.66 -8.62
CA PHE A 282 -6.48 10.95 -9.47
C PHE A 282 -7.29 9.68 -9.80
N LEU A 283 -6.61 8.58 -10.15
CA LEU A 283 -7.27 7.30 -10.41
C LEU A 283 -7.93 6.73 -9.17
N TYR A 284 -7.24 6.78 -8.03
CA TYR A 284 -7.75 6.30 -6.75
C TYR A 284 -9.00 7.05 -6.30
N PHE A 285 -8.98 8.39 -6.30
CA PHE A 285 -10.14 9.18 -5.92
C PHE A 285 -11.31 8.98 -6.90
N THR A 286 -11.03 8.76 -8.19
CA THR A 286 -12.08 8.45 -9.18
C THR A 286 -12.72 7.10 -8.88
N GLY A 287 -11.92 6.08 -8.54
CA GLY A 287 -12.44 4.78 -8.11
C GLY A 287 -13.24 4.87 -6.81
N ARG A 288 -12.80 5.70 -5.85
CA ARG A 288 -13.59 5.99 -4.63
C ARG A 288 -14.95 6.58 -4.95
N LEU A 289 -15.01 7.55 -5.86
CA LEU A 289 -16.26 8.15 -6.34
C LEU A 289 -17.20 7.10 -6.94
N LEU A 290 -16.70 6.24 -7.84
CA LEU A 290 -17.49 5.17 -8.45
C LEU A 290 -17.96 4.13 -7.42
N ALA A 291 -17.10 3.75 -6.46
CA ALA A 291 -17.46 2.78 -5.44
C ALA A 291 -18.53 3.28 -4.45
N ALA A 292 -18.76 4.59 -4.37
CA ALA A 292 -19.68 5.22 -3.43
C ALA A 292 -21.06 5.55 -4.02
N SER A 293 -21.30 5.29 -5.30
CA SER A 293 -22.49 5.71 -6.02
C SER A 293 -22.98 4.61 -6.95
N ASP A 294 -24.29 4.35 -7.00
CA ASP A 294 -24.90 3.45 -8.00
C ASP A 294 -25.47 4.23 -9.21
N ASP A 295 -25.10 5.51 -9.37
CA ASP A 295 -25.63 6.37 -10.43
C ASP A 295 -25.18 5.88 -11.83
N ALA A 296 -26.13 5.42 -12.63
CA ALA A 296 -25.85 4.81 -13.92
C ALA A 296 -25.12 5.76 -14.90
N TYR A 297 -25.43 7.06 -14.86
CA TYR A 297 -24.79 8.04 -15.75
C TYR A 297 -23.32 8.26 -15.35
N LEU A 298 -23.02 8.38 -14.05
CA LEU A 298 -21.64 8.44 -13.56
C LEU A 298 -20.80 7.25 -14.02
N HIS A 299 -21.34 6.04 -13.87
CA HIS A 299 -20.68 4.80 -14.30
C HIS A 299 -20.46 4.77 -15.81
N GLU A 300 -21.47 5.11 -16.61
CA GLU A 300 -21.37 5.22 -18.07
C GLU A 300 -20.26 6.17 -18.50
N GLN A 301 -20.08 7.28 -17.79
CA GLN A 301 -19.05 8.26 -18.14
C GLN A 301 -17.64 7.81 -17.76
N LEU A 302 -17.44 7.18 -16.60
CA LEU A 302 -16.09 7.06 -16.03
C LEU A 302 -15.55 5.63 -15.94
N GLU A 303 -16.40 4.60 -15.79
CA GLU A 303 -15.95 3.28 -15.36
C GLU A 303 -15.04 2.61 -16.40
N ASP A 304 -15.47 2.54 -17.66
CA ASP A 304 -14.71 1.89 -18.73
C ASP A 304 -13.38 2.62 -18.99
N LEU A 305 -13.40 3.95 -18.94
CA LEU A 305 -12.18 4.74 -19.07
C LEU A 305 -11.22 4.47 -17.91
N LEU A 306 -11.71 4.44 -16.66
CA LEU A 306 -10.88 4.16 -15.49
C LEU A 306 -10.28 2.75 -15.57
N ARG A 307 -11.07 1.74 -15.97
CA ARG A 307 -10.63 0.36 -16.18
C ARG A 307 -9.52 0.27 -17.21
N GLU A 308 -9.65 0.96 -18.34
CA GLU A 308 -8.62 1.00 -19.39
C GLU A 308 -7.34 1.66 -18.85
N ARG A 309 -7.46 2.81 -18.18
CA ARG A 309 -6.33 3.54 -17.57
C ARG A 309 -5.56 2.73 -16.52
N LEU A 310 -6.25 1.96 -15.68
CA LEU A 310 -5.62 1.10 -14.69
C LEU A 310 -4.89 -0.08 -15.34
N THR A 311 -5.53 -0.71 -16.32
CA THR A 311 -4.95 -1.84 -17.06
C THR A 311 -3.66 -1.44 -17.78
N GLU A 312 -3.60 -0.23 -18.35
CA GLU A 312 -2.39 0.33 -18.97
C GLU A 312 -1.22 0.50 -17.98
N LEU A 313 -1.52 0.74 -16.70
CA LEU A 313 -0.53 1.04 -15.67
C LEU A 313 -0.11 -0.18 -14.84
N MET A 314 -0.77 -1.34 -14.96
CA MET A 314 -0.39 -2.52 -14.17
C MET A 314 1.09 -2.89 -14.40
N GLY A 315 1.84 -3.06 -13.32
CA GLY A 315 3.28 -3.33 -13.34
C GLY A 315 4.16 -2.10 -13.59
N ALA A 316 3.58 -0.90 -13.80
CA ALA A 316 4.35 0.33 -13.95
C ALA A 316 5.02 0.71 -12.62
N PRO A 317 6.25 1.27 -12.65
CA PRO A 317 6.96 1.68 -11.44
C PRO A 317 6.13 2.67 -10.60
N GLY A 318 6.18 2.49 -9.28
CA GLY A 318 5.52 3.35 -8.30
C GLY A 318 6.14 3.15 -6.92
N ASP A 319 5.98 4.13 -6.04
CA ASP A 319 6.23 3.93 -4.62
C ASP A 319 5.10 3.09 -4.00
N ALA A 320 5.21 2.76 -2.71
CA ALA A 320 4.26 1.86 -2.06
C ALA A 320 2.81 2.40 -2.07
N ILE A 321 2.61 3.72 -1.97
CA ILE A 321 1.25 4.30 -2.01
C ILE A 321 0.68 4.23 -3.43
N ALA A 322 1.49 4.50 -4.46
CA ALA A 322 1.06 4.41 -5.86
C ALA A 322 0.60 2.99 -6.22
N LEU A 323 1.41 1.98 -5.87
CA LEU A 323 1.06 0.57 -6.09
C LEU A 323 -0.21 0.18 -5.31
N ALA A 324 -0.29 0.54 -4.03
CA ALA A 324 -1.43 0.21 -3.19
C ALA A 324 -2.73 0.87 -3.70
N MET A 325 -2.68 2.15 -4.08
CA MET A 325 -3.81 2.86 -4.68
C MET A 325 -4.27 2.18 -5.97
N ARG A 326 -3.35 1.77 -6.84
CA ARG A 326 -3.68 1.07 -8.09
C ARG A 326 -4.37 -0.26 -7.82
N ILE A 327 -3.80 -1.09 -6.94
CA ILE A 327 -4.37 -2.40 -6.57
C ILE A 327 -5.78 -2.24 -5.98
N VAL A 328 -5.98 -1.31 -5.03
CA VAL A 328 -7.29 -1.08 -4.41
C VAL A 328 -8.33 -0.65 -5.46
N THR A 329 -7.94 0.23 -6.38
CA THR A 329 -8.83 0.72 -7.44
C THR A 329 -9.14 -0.37 -8.48
N CYS A 330 -8.14 -1.18 -8.85
CA CYS A 330 -8.31 -2.36 -9.68
C CYS A 330 -9.31 -3.33 -9.03
N ALA A 331 -9.11 -3.64 -7.74
CA ALA A 331 -9.96 -4.57 -7.00
C ALA A 331 -11.41 -4.08 -6.89
N SER A 332 -11.65 -2.78 -6.69
CA SER A 332 -13.02 -2.22 -6.67
C SER A 332 -13.74 -2.34 -8.01
N LEU A 333 -13.01 -2.47 -9.11
CA LEU A 333 -13.54 -2.71 -10.45
C LEU A 333 -13.50 -4.20 -10.86
N GLY A 334 -13.12 -5.10 -9.95
CA GLY A 334 -13.03 -6.54 -10.23
C GLY A 334 -11.81 -6.96 -11.07
N ILE A 335 -10.75 -6.16 -11.10
CA ILE A 335 -9.49 -6.44 -11.81
C ILE A 335 -8.46 -6.99 -10.80
N SER A 336 -7.88 -8.16 -11.07
CA SER A 336 -6.82 -8.75 -10.25
C SER A 336 -5.45 -8.21 -10.67
N ASP A 337 -4.85 -7.33 -9.87
CA ASP A 337 -3.51 -6.77 -10.12
C ASP A 337 -2.42 -7.50 -9.32
N ASP A 338 -2.14 -8.74 -9.74
CA ASP A 338 -1.09 -9.56 -9.14
C ASP A 338 0.33 -9.04 -9.42
N LEU A 339 0.52 -8.22 -10.46
CA LEU A 339 1.83 -7.66 -10.80
C LEU A 339 2.23 -6.59 -9.79
N ASP A 340 1.35 -5.63 -9.51
CA ASP A 340 1.64 -4.60 -8.52
C ASP A 340 1.71 -5.18 -7.11
N MET A 341 0.91 -6.21 -6.80
CA MET A 341 1.01 -6.91 -5.51
C MET A 341 2.40 -7.52 -5.29
N ARG A 342 2.98 -8.15 -6.33
CA ARG A 342 4.35 -8.70 -6.27
C ARG A 342 5.40 -7.61 -6.07
N ASN A 343 5.13 -6.39 -6.51
CA ASN A 343 6.01 -5.24 -6.31
C ASN A 343 5.80 -4.58 -4.95
N LEU A 344 4.59 -4.61 -4.39
CA LEU A 344 4.24 -3.98 -3.11
C LEU A 344 4.74 -4.77 -1.89
N LEU A 345 4.54 -6.10 -1.87
CA LEU A 345 4.89 -6.94 -0.71
C LEU A 345 6.36 -6.85 -0.30
N PRO A 346 7.35 -6.85 -1.22
CA PRO A 346 8.76 -6.72 -0.86
C PRO A 346 9.12 -5.35 -0.25
N LEU A 347 8.29 -4.32 -0.42
CA LEU A 347 8.55 -2.97 0.10
C LEU A 347 8.25 -2.82 1.59
N GLN A 348 7.62 -3.80 2.24
CA GLN A 348 7.35 -3.74 3.69
C GLN A 348 8.66 -3.69 4.48
N CYS A 349 8.77 -2.73 5.40
CA CYS A 349 9.92 -2.50 6.26
C CYS A 349 9.95 -3.46 7.46
N GLU A 350 11.10 -3.54 8.12
CA GLU A 350 11.28 -4.47 9.26
C GLU A 350 10.31 -4.22 10.43
N ASP A 351 9.89 -2.96 10.63
CA ASP A 351 8.95 -2.56 11.66
C ASP A 351 7.47 -2.80 11.29
N GLY A 352 7.21 -3.35 10.10
CA GLY A 352 5.89 -3.71 9.59
C GLY A 352 5.21 -2.62 8.76
N GLY A 353 5.70 -1.39 8.79
CA GLY A 353 5.20 -0.31 7.93
C GLY A 353 5.76 -0.38 6.51
N TRP A 354 5.25 0.45 5.62
CA TRP A 354 5.90 0.76 4.33
C TRP A 354 6.60 2.11 4.43
N GLU A 355 7.52 2.43 3.53
CA GLU A 355 8.15 3.76 3.49
C GLU A 355 7.15 4.87 3.14
N ILE A 356 7.55 6.14 3.30
CA ILE A 356 6.75 7.29 2.88
C ILE A 356 6.42 7.17 1.39
N GLY A 357 5.13 7.12 1.08
CA GLY A 357 4.59 7.37 -0.24
C GLY A 357 4.14 8.83 -0.40
N TRP A 358 4.37 9.40 -1.57
CA TRP A 358 4.10 10.82 -1.84
C TRP A 358 2.70 11.03 -2.41
N ILE A 359 1.90 11.86 -1.73
CA ILE A 359 0.46 12.03 -2.03
C ILE A 359 0.23 13.43 -2.61
N TYR A 360 0.85 14.43 -1.99
CA TYR A 360 0.59 15.84 -2.30
C TYR A 360 1.85 16.56 -2.78
N ARG A 361 1.64 17.70 -3.43
CA ARG A 361 2.65 18.71 -3.73
C ARG A 361 2.13 20.10 -3.41
N TYR A 362 2.99 20.94 -2.86
CA TYR A 362 2.65 22.34 -2.68
C TYR A 362 2.60 23.04 -4.03
N GLY A 363 1.44 23.61 -4.38
CA GLY A 363 1.22 24.18 -5.71
C GLY A 363 2.10 25.39 -6.10
N ILE A 364 2.91 25.93 -5.18
CA ILE A 364 3.89 27.00 -5.48
C ILE A 364 5.30 26.43 -5.56
N SER A 365 5.75 25.69 -4.55
CA SER A 365 7.14 25.21 -4.44
C SER A 365 7.38 23.85 -5.09
N GLY A 366 6.32 23.06 -5.35
CA GLY A 366 6.42 21.67 -5.77
C GLY A 366 6.89 20.71 -4.67
N MET A 367 7.09 21.21 -3.45
CA MET A 367 7.50 20.41 -2.28
C MET A 367 6.53 19.26 -2.07
N LYS A 368 7.05 18.05 -1.91
CA LYS A 368 6.23 16.85 -1.77
C LYS A 368 5.82 16.67 -0.32
N VAL A 369 4.63 16.15 -0.12
CA VAL A 369 4.13 15.73 1.20
C VAL A 369 3.61 14.31 1.09
N GLY A 370 4.06 13.46 1.99
CA GLY A 370 3.72 12.04 2.02
C GLY A 370 3.45 11.57 3.44
N SER A 371 2.89 10.38 3.59
CA SER A 371 2.58 9.82 4.91
C SER A 371 2.90 8.34 4.96
N ARG A 372 3.73 7.97 5.92
CA ARG A 372 4.06 6.57 6.21
C ARG A 372 2.87 5.80 6.77
N GLY A 373 2.08 6.47 7.62
CA GLY A 373 0.87 5.92 8.21
C GLY A 373 -0.20 5.62 7.15
N PHE A 374 -0.47 6.58 6.27
CA PHE A 374 -1.43 6.36 5.19
C PHE A 374 -0.92 5.35 4.16
N THR A 375 0.37 5.37 3.82
CA THR A 375 0.97 4.37 2.92
C THR A 375 0.83 2.95 3.47
N THR A 376 1.11 2.77 4.77
CA THR A 376 0.93 1.47 5.43
C THR A 376 -0.54 1.05 5.45
N THR A 377 -1.44 1.99 5.72
CA THR A 377 -2.89 1.73 5.71
C THR A 377 -3.38 1.26 4.35
N MET A 378 -2.95 1.93 3.27
CA MET A 378 -3.32 1.55 1.92
C MET A 378 -2.69 0.24 1.49
N ALA A 379 -1.45 -0.05 1.90
CA ALA A 379 -0.81 -1.33 1.60
C ALA A 379 -1.57 -2.50 2.21
N ILE A 380 -2.04 -2.37 3.47
CA ILE A 380 -2.91 -3.36 4.10
C ILE A 380 -4.20 -3.54 3.28
N LYS A 381 -4.87 -2.42 2.97
CA LYS A 381 -6.13 -2.43 2.21
C LYS A 381 -5.97 -3.05 0.83
N ALA A 382 -4.83 -2.84 0.17
CA ALA A 382 -4.51 -3.46 -1.13
C ALA A 382 -4.40 -4.98 -1.03
N ILE A 383 -3.72 -5.49 0.01
CA ILE A 383 -3.57 -6.92 0.25
C ILE A 383 -4.93 -7.57 0.51
N GLU A 384 -5.69 -7.00 1.45
CA GLU A 384 -7.02 -7.50 1.83
C GLU A 384 -8.00 -7.46 0.63
N ALA A 385 -8.03 -6.37 -0.14
CA ALA A 385 -8.92 -6.24 -1.29
C ALA A 385 -8.64 -7.27 -2.39
N LEU A 386 -7.36 -7.56 -2.65
CA LEU A 386 -6.99 -8.55 -3.68
C LEU A 386 -7.29 -9.98 -3.21
N ASP A 387 -7.05 -10.29 -1.93
CA ASP A 387 -7.39 -11.58 -1.35
C ASP A 387 -8.91 -11.83 -1.37
N ASP A 388 -9.70 -10.83 -0.99
CA ASP A 388 -11.17 -10.88 -1.06
C ASP A 388 -11.66 -11.11 -2.49
N LEU A 389 -11.07 -10.43 -3.47
CA LEU A 389 -11.41 -10.61 -4.89
C LEU A 389 -11.14 -12.05 -5.35
N LYS A 390 -10.00 -12.63 -4.96
CA LYS A 390 -9.65 -14.03 -5.29
C LYS A 390 -10.61 -15.03 -4.68
N VAL A 391 -11.00 -14.82 -3.42
CA VAL A 391 -11.99 -15.68 -2.74
C VAL A 391 -13.35 -15.62 -3.45
N ARG A 392 -13.81 -14.42 -3.84
CA ARG A 392 -15.06 -14.26 -4.61
C ARG A 392 -15.00 -14.96 -5.97
N GLY A 393 -13.88 -14.83 -6.69
CA GLY A 393 -13.67 -15.51 -7.97
C GLY A 393 -13.66 -17.04 -7.85
N ALA A 394 -13.04 -17.58 -6.80
CA ALA A 394 -13.03 -19.02 -6.54
C ALA A 394 -14.44 -19.58 -6.24
N ASN A 395 -15.24 -18.86 -5.45
CA ASN A 395 -16.62 -19.27 -5.13
C ASN A 395 -17.54 -19.22 -6.36
N ALA A 396 -17.34 -18.25 -7.26
CA ALA A 396 -18.09 -18.18 -8.51
C ALA A 396 -17.78 -19.36 -9.45
N ASN A 397 -16.53 -19.80 -9.51
CA ASN A 397 -16.09 -20.92 -10.35
C ASN A 397 -16.35 -22.31 -9.73
N GLY A 398 -16.55 -22.41 -8.42
CA GLY A 398 -16.88 -23.66 -7.71
C GLY A 398 -18.38 -24.00 -7.67
N SER A 399 -19.23 -23.17 -8.28
CA SER A 399 -20.69 -23.31 -8.31
C SER A 399 -21.23 -23.87 -9.63
N THR A 400 -20.35 -24.34 -10.52
CA THR A 400 -20.65 -25.06 -11.77
C THR A 400 -20.23 -26.51 -11.66
#